data_AF-A0A1Q8HZ63-F1
#
_entry.id   AF-A0A1Q8HZ63-F1
#
_cell.length_a   1.000
_cell.length_b   1.000
_cell.length_c   1.000
_cell.angle_alpha   90.00
_cell.angle_beta   90.00
_cell.angle_gamma   90.00
#
_symmetry.space_group_name_H-M   'P 1'
#
loop_
_entity.id
_entity.type
_entity.pdbx_description
1 polymer ?
#
loop_
_entity_poly.entity_id
_entity_poly.type
_entity_poly.pdbx_seq_one_letter_code
_entity_poly.pdbx_strand_id
1 'polypeptide(L)'
;MAPVSITAHFPLGVYHGHAADGSPDPFPSPARLFSAFVSASHTGVTAGADGQVAPDIDEALTWLEEHPPNGLHVPSMAPVQSSSRVAYRKTGTIEKDQPKTAAKAISDGYAITGEIGWLWDDMPDGVCDALSRLCEDVPCLGEMDSPVVMSTEKVEANWRLDPAATAFTPEGLRVQVPAPGRTRVLRELHSRSRPPKAPTASADMFRPSGDSVRALPTSEECLRTVRYEAVKPVNNDESPWGDVLVFSAADGTERAFSAERRLGWCVAFHKALIKRIGEGAPPVVTGHYQRDLAAPANHLAIQYVPASVLAQSTLKAASGAPGAFLVMLPSDIGDDDRAVIWRALIGMTQVRSRWAEARLHRLGEVADARTFWRPPADGTRRLWSPTPVAVPEVTRQRGKWTFEDAILLSLGFVWRDHLEAVPKGTRGYRSLAAQVREHGAGAMWYHRITRNPSSYAHKMQRGMTAQPYTALLSAGDLLANTELAAVGQSRHLGGGLLVPADLPAELAQSVVGRRP
;
A
#
# COMPACT_ATOMS: atom_id res chain seq x y z
N MET A 1 -16.07 -17.76 -17.69
CA MET A 1 -17.14 -17.37 -16.76
C MET A 1 -16.72 -16.08 -16.07
N ALA A 2 -17.63 -15.33 -15.43
CA ALA A 2 -17.22 -14.18 -14.64
C ALA A 2 -16.63 -14.67 -13.30
N PRO A 3 -15.62 -13.97 -12.73
CA PRO A 3 -15.11 -14.32 -11.41
C PRO A 3 -16.21 -14.27 -10.36
N VAL A 4 -16.25 -15.28 -9.49
CA VAL A 4 -17.19 -15.41 -8.37
C VAL A 4 -16.43 -15.17 -7.08
N SER A 5 -17.06 -14.47 -6.13
CA SER A 5 -16.51 -14.24 -4.81
C SER A 5 -17.47 -14.70 -3.72
N ILE A 6 -16.90 -15.25 -2.65
CA ILE A 6 -17.55 -15.39 -1.35
C ILE A 6 -16.95 -14.33 -0.44
N THR A 7 -17.79 -13.56 0.25
CA THR A 7 -17.34 -12.52 1.17
C THR A 7 -17.80 -12.79 2.60
N ALA A 8 -17.04 -12.26 3.56
CA ALA A 8 -17.31 -12.30 4.98
C ALA A 8 -17.22 -10.90 5.56
N HIS A 9 -18.35 -10.39 6.05
CA HIS A 9 -18.44 -9.17 6.84
C HIS A 9 -18.51 -9.52 8.33
N PHE A 10 -17.67 -8.87 9.14
CA PHE A 10 -17.69 -9.02 10.61
C PHE A 10 -18.41 -7.82 11.23
N PRO A 11 -19.66 -7.95 11.69
CA PRO A 11 -20.47 -6.80 12.14
C PRO A 11 -19.87 -6.04 13.33
N LEU A 12 -19.04 -6.71 14.14
CA LEU A 12 -18.37 -6.10 15.29
C LEU A 12 -17.05 -5.41 14.91
N GLY A 13 -16.65 -5.46 13.64
CA GLY A 13 -15.38 -4.91 13.14
C GLY A 13 -14.14 -5.62 13.67
N VAL A 14 -14.30 -6.77 14.32
CA VAL A 14 -13.22 -7.54 14.93
C VAL A 14 -13.37 -9.01 14.60
N TYR A 15 -12.25 -9.62 14.21
CA TYR A 15 -12.09 -11.06 14.03
C TYR A 15 -11.22 -11.65 15.14
N HIS A 16 -11.69 -12.72 15.77
CA HIS A 16 -10.94 -13.52 16.73
C HIS A 16 -10.81 -14.94 16.18
N GLY A 17 -9.59 -15.36 15.90
CA GLY A 17 -9.27 -16.72 15.53
C GLY A 17 -7.83 -17.04 15.89
N HIS A 18 -7.52 -18.32 15.99
CA HIS A 18 -6.19 -18.79 16.34
C HIS A 18 -5.69 -19.83 15.34
N ALA A 19 -4.41 -19.79 15.05
CA ALA A 19 -3.73 -20.87 14.37
C ALA A 19 -3.61 -22.10 15.30
N ALA A 20 -3.17 -23.24 14.74
CA ALA A 20 -3.05 -24.48 15.50
C ALA A 20 -2.06 -24.40 16.67
N ASP A 21 -1.09 -23.48 16.59
CA ASP A 21 -0.13 -23.18 17.66
C ASP A 21 -0.71 -22.26 18.76
N GLY A 22 -1.97 -21.84 18.63
CA GLY A 22 -2.65 -20.94 19.56
C GLY A 22 -2.29 -19.46 19.37
N SER A 23 -1.51 -19.12 18.33
CA SER A 23 -1.23 -17.72 17.98
C SER A 23 -2.46 -17.06 17.33
N PRO A 24 -2.68 -15.74 17.54
CA PRO A 24 -3.71 -15.01 16.82
C PRO A 24 -3.58 -15.14 15.31
N ASP A 25 -4.67 -15.51 14.64
CA ASP A 25 -4.77 -15.57 13.19
C ASP A 25 -5.29 -14.22 12.66
N PRO A 26 -4.57 -13.53 11.75
CA PRO A 26 -4.98 -12.22 11.26
C PRO A 26 -6.31 -12.19 10.51
N PHE A 27 -6.66 -13.26 9.79
CA PHE A 27 -7.92 -13.36 9.05
C PHE A 27 -8.30 -14.83 8.82
N PRO A 28 -9.58 -15.15 8.57
CA PRO A 28 -9.99 -16.50 8.23
C PRO A 28 -9.32 -17.01 6.95
N SER A 29 -8.49 -18.05 7.07
CA SER A 29 -7.90 -18.72 5.92
C SER A 29 -8.96 -19.45 5.06
N PRO A 30 -8.68 -19.76 3.78
CA PRO A 30 -9.56 -20.60 2.97
C PRO A 30 -9.87 -21.96 3.61
N ALA A 31 -8.92 -22.54 4.36
CA ALA A 31 -9.17 -23.76 5.14
C ALA A 31 -10.20 -23.56 6.27
N ARG A 32 -10.22 -22.37 6.90
CA ARG A 32 -11.22 -22.03 7.92
C ARG A 32 -12.59 -21.80 7.29
N LEU A 33 -12.66 -21.09 6.16
CA LEU A 33 -13.88 -20.96 5.36
C LEU A 33 -14.45 -22.34 5.01
N PHE A 34 -13.61 -23.23 4.48
CA PHE A 34 -14.01 -24.59 4.12
C PHE A 34 -14.56 -25.37 5.32
N SER A 35 -13.89 -25.29 6.47
CA SER A 35 -14.35 -25.98 7.69
C SER A 35 -15.71 -25.45 8.17
N ALA A 36 -15.98 -24.15 7.99
CA ALA A 36 -17.27 -23.55 8.30
C ALA A 36 -18.38 -24.06 7.36
N PHE A 37 -18.10 -24.19 6.06
CA PHE A 37 -19.05 -24.79 5.11
C PHE A 37 -19.33 -26.26 5.39
N VAL A 38 -18.32 -27.06 5.76
CA VAL A 38 -18.55 -28.44 6.18
C VAL A 38 -19.41 -28.49 7.44
N SER A 39 -19.17 -27.62 8.42
CA SER A 39 -20.02 -27.52 9.60
C SER A 39 -21.47 -27.16 9.23
N ALA A 40 -21.66 -26.11 8.43
CA ALA A 40 -22.96 -25.65 7.97
C ALA A 40 -23.73 -26.77 7.23
N SER A 41 -23.05 -27.57 6.39
CA SER A 41 -23.67 -28.68 5.67
C SER A 41 -24.25 -29.78 6.57
N HIS A 42 -23.79 -29.87 7.83
CA HIS A 42 -24.24 -30.88 8.80
C HIS A 42 -25.13 -30.31 9.91
N THR A 43 -25.20 -28.99 10.08
CA THR A 43 -25.92 -28.35 11.19
C THR A 43 -26.86 -27.23 10.79
N GLY A 44 -26.75 -26.73 9.56
CA GLY A 44 -27.55 -25.64 9.02
C GLY A 44 -28.93 -26.08 8.54
N VAL A 45 -29.70 -25.13 8.01
CA VAL A 45 -31.06 -25.38 7.48
C VAL A 45 -31.05 -26.27 6.24
N THR A 46 -29.90 -26.37 5.57
CA THR A 46 -29.67 -27.22 4.41
C THR A 46 -29.35 -28.68 4.75
N ALA A 47 -29.14 -29.02 6.03
CA ALA A 47 -28.83 -30.38 6.46
C ALA A 47 -30.08 -31.29 6.40
N GLY A 48 -29.92 -32.51 5.90
CA GLY A 48 -31.00 -33.51 5.88
C GLY A 48 -31.39 -34.00 7.29
N ALA A 49 -32.55 -34.67 7.41
CA ALA A 49 -33.16 -35.08 8.68
C ALA A 49 -32.23 -35.91 9.61
N ASP A 50 -31.25 -36.63 9.05
CA ASP A 50 -30.27 -37.43 9.78
C ASP A 50 -28.85 -36.82 9.77
N GLY A 51 -28.72 -35.52 9.48
CA GLY A 51 -27.43 -34.85 9.32
C GLY A 51 -26.67 -35.27 8.04
N GLN A 52 -27.40 -35.83 7.06
CA GLN A 52 -26.88 -36.13 5.74
C GLN A 52 -26.69 -34.84 4.93
N VAL A 53 -25.58 -34.78 4.22
CA VAL A 53 -25.24 -33.66 3.33
C VAL A 53 -25.96 -33.87 1.99
N ALA A 54 -26.57 -32.81 1.46
CA ALA A 54 -27.21 -32.87 0.15
C ALA A 54 -26.19 -33.16 -0.98
N PRO A 55 -26.54 -33.92 -2.03
CA PRO A 55 -25.58 -34.32 -3.07
C PRO A 55 -24.89 -33.17 -3.79
N ASP A 56 -25.61 -32.09 -4.07
CA ASP A 56 -25.09 -30.87 -4.70
C ASP A 56 -24.14 -30.10 -3.78
N ILE A 57 -24.38 -30.12 -2.47
CA ILE A 57 -23.47 -29.57 -1.46
C ILE A 57 -22.20 -30.42 -1.34
N ASP A 58 -22.32 -31.75 -1.37
CA ASP A 58 -21.17 -32.67 -1.34
C ASP A 58 -20.27 -32.47 -2.58
N GLU A 59 -20.88 -32.28 -3.75
CA GLU A 59 -20.17 -31.94 -5.00
C GLU A 59 -19.46 -30.58 -4.90
N ALA A 60 -20.13 -29.55 -4.38
CA ALA A 60 -19.54 -28.22 -4.19
C ALA A 60 -18.36 -28.24 -3.20
N LEU A 61 -18.47 -28.98 -2.09
CA LEU A 61 -17.39 -29.16 -1.13
C LEU A 61 -16.21 -29.92 -1.75
N THR A 62 -16.48 -30.97 -2.52
CA THR A 62 -15.44 -31.72 -3.25
C THR A 62 -14.72 -30.80 -4.25
N TRP A 63 -15.46 -29.96 -4.97
CA TRP A 63 -14.89 -29.00 -5.92
C TRP A 63 -13.94 -28.01 -5.23
N LEU A 64 -14.29 -27.49 -4.05
CA LEU A 64 -13.45 -26.58 -3.27
C LEU A 64 -12.12 -27.19 -2.80
N GLU A 65 -12.05 -28.52 -2.62
CA GLU A 65 -10.80 -29.19 -2.26
C GLU A 65 -9.77 -29.19 -3.40
N GLU A 66 -10.28 -29.26 -4.64
CA GLU A 66 -9.46 -29.28 -5.85
C GLU A 66 -9.12 -27.86 -6.33
N HIS A 67 -9.98 -26.89 -6.03
CA HIS A 67 -9.91 -25.52 -6.55
C HIS A 67 -9.71 -24.51 -5.39
N PRO A 68 -8.46 -24.25 -4.95
CA PRO A 68 -8.22 -23.14 -4.01
C PRO A 68 -8.60 -21.80 -4.67
N PRO A 69 -8.95 -20.77 -3.87
CA PRO A 69 -9.25 -19.44 -4.42
C PRO A 69 -8.10 -18.92 -5.30
N ASN A 70 -8.39 -18.44 -6.50
CA ASN A 70 -7.42 -17.78 -7.37
C ASN A 70 -6.98 -16.43 -6.83
N GLY A 71 -7.82 -15.78 -6.01
CA GLY A 71 -7.50 -14.51 -5.37
C GLY A 71 -8.12 -14.38 -3.99
N LEU A 72 -7.59 -13.43 -3.22
CA LEU A 72 -8.14 -12.99 -1.95
C LEU A 72 -8.36 -11.48 -1.99
N HIS A 73 -9.41 -11.04 -1.31
CA HIS A 73 -9.58 -9.66 -0.89
C HIS A 73 -9.33 -9.59 0.62
N VAL A 74 -8.19 -9.03 1.01
CA VAL A 74 -7.79 -8.87 2.42
C VAL A 74 -7.77 -7.37 2.74
N PRO A 75 -8.74 -6.85 3.51
CA PRO A 75 -8.81 -5.43 3.84
C PRO A 75 -7.68 -5.04 4.80
N SER A 76 -7.55 -3.74 5.11
CA SER A 76 -6.61 -3.28 6.13
C SER A 76 -7.01 -3.85 7.50
N MET A 77 -6.01 -4.34 8.24
CA MET A 77 -6.20 -4.98 9.53
C MET A 77 -5.15 -4.51 10.52
N ALA A 78 -5.53 -4.40 11.78
CA ALA A 78 -4.61 -4.11 12.87
C ALA A 78 -4.90 -5.02 14.07
N PRO A 79 -3.87 -5.56 14.75
CA PRO A 79 -4.08 -6.24 16.02
C PRO A 79 -4.83 -5.33 16.99
N VAL A 80 -5.85 -5.86 17.68
CA VAL A 80 -6.61 -5.09 18.69
C VAL A 80 -5.73 -4.79 19.92
N GLN A 81 -4.65 -5.54 20.11
CA GLN A 81 -3.74 -5.41 21.24
C GLN A 81 -2.52 -4.52 20.98
N SER A 82 -2.23 -3.64 21.94
CA SER A 82 -0.92 -3.01 22.14
C SER A 82 -0.31 -3.29 23.54
N SER A 83 -1.02 -4.01 24.43
CA SER A 83 -0.57 -4.39 25.78
C SER A 83 -1.37 -5.56 26.37
N SER A 84 -0.75 -6.38 27.24
CA SER A 84 -1.37 -7.60 27.80
C SER A 84 -2.48 -7.28 28.81
N ARG A 85 -3.74 -7.50 28.42
CA ARG A 85 -4.92 -7.40 29.31
C ARG A 85 -5.47 -8.80 29.58
N VAL A 86 -5.80 -9.09 30.83
CA VAL A 86 -6.27 -10.42 31.27
C VAL A 86 -7.59 -10.29 32.02
N ALA A 87 -8.58 -11.09 31.63
CA ALA A 87 -9.80 -11.33 32.39
C ALA A 87 -9.61 -12.59 33.23
N TYR A 88 -10.07 -12.54 34.47
CA TYR A 88 -10.13 -13.73 35.30
C TYR A 88 -11.54 -14.33 35.22
N ARG A 89 -11.63 -15.60 34.83
CA ARG A 89 -12.89 -16.37 34.82
C ARG A 89 -12.77 -17.60 35.70
N LYS A 90 -13.89 -18.00 36.31
CA LYS A 90 -14.00 -19.32 36.95
C LYS A 90 -14.10 -20.38 35.85
N THR A 91 -13.21 -21.37 35.89
CA THR A 91 -13.22 -22.53 34.99
C THR A 91 -14.09 -23.65 35.55
N GLY A 92 -14.53 -24.56 34.67
CA GLY A 92 -15.50 -25.61 35.01
C GLY A 92 -15.03 -26.58 36.10
N THR A 93 -15.99 -27.24 36.75
CA THR A 93 -15.78 -28.14 37.90
C THR A 93 -15.66 -29.62 37.50
N ILE A 94 -15.59 -29.93 36.20
CA ILE A 94 -15.60 -31.33 35.71
C ILE A 94 -14.40 -32.13 36.25
N GLU A 95 -13.21 -31.51 36.30
CA GLU A 95 -12.00 -32.18 36.81
C GLU A 95 -11.72 -31.92 38.30
N LYS A 96 -12.38 -30.91 38.89
CA LYS A 96 -12.16 -30.47 40.28
C LYS A 96 -13.47 -30.00 40.89
N ASP A 97 -13.78 -30.48 42.10
CA ASP A 97 -14.98 -30.11 42.88
C ASP A 97 -15.11 -28.62 43.24
N GLN A 98 -14.10 -27.80 42.89
CA GLN A 98 -14.15 -26.35 43.06
C GLN A 98 -13.72 -25.61 41.79
N PRO A 99 -14.44 -24.53 41.41
CA PRO A 99 -14.10 -23.74 40.24
C PRO A 99 -12.77 -23.02 40.45
N LYS A 100 -11.83 -23.20 39.51
CA LYS A 100 -10.54 -22.52 39.54
C LYS A 100 -10.62 -21.19 38.79
N THR A 101 -10.14 -20.11 39.39
CA THR A 101 -9.95 -18.84 38.69
C THR A 101 -8.79 -18.98 37.71
N ALA A 102 -9.04 -18.81 36.41
CA ALA A 102 -8.04 -18.82 35.36
C ALA A 102 -8.02 -17.49 34.61
N ALA A 103 -6.83 -17.06 34.24
CA ALA A 103 -6.59 -15.95 33.33
C ALA A 103 -7.00 -16.34 31.90
N LYS A 104 -7.81 -15.53 31.23
CA LYS A 104 -7.98 -15.51 29.76
C LYS A 104 -7.43 -14.17 29.27
N ALA A 105 -6.54 -14.20 28.28
CA ALA A 105 -6.17 -12.97 27.59
C ALA A 105 -7.42 -12.33 26.97
N ILE A 106 -7.54 -11.01 27.07
CA ILE A 106 -8.62 -10.24 26.42
C ILE A 106 -7.98 -9.51 25.24
N SER A 107 -8.71 -9.44 24.11
CA SER A 107 -8.37 -8.60 22.95
C SER A 107 -7.21 -9.10 22.08
N ASP A 108 -7.10 -10.40 21.85
CA ASP A 108 -6.11 -11.02 20.96
C ASP A 108 -6.61 -11.20 19.51
N GLY A 109 -7.65 -10.45 19.11
CA GLY A 109 -8.17 -10.43 17.74
C GLY A 109 -7.57 -9.33 16.85
N TYR A 110 -8.13 -9.21 15.65
CA TYR A 110 -7.78 -8.20 14.64
C TYR A 110 -8.97 -7.31 14.33
N ALA A 111 -8.76 -5.99 14.37
CA ALA A 111 -9.71 -5.02 13.86
C ALA A 111 -9.63 -5.00 12.33
N ILE A 112 -10.78 -5.03 11.66
CA ILE A 112 -10.88 -5.18 10.20
C ILE A 112 -11.71 -4.01 9.63
N THR A 113 -11.20 -3.35 8.58
CA THR A 113 -11.83 -2.14 8.01
C THR A 113 -12.85 -2.42 6.90
N GLY A 114 -13.13 -3.67 6.58
CA GLY A 114 -13.98 -4.05 5.45
C GLY A 114 -14.28 -5.55 5.41
N GLU A 115 -14.78 -6.01 4.28
CA GLU A 115 -15.08 -7.42 4.04
C GLU A 115 -13.82 -8.20 3.68
N ILE A 116 -13.80 -9.49 3.99
CA ILE A 116 -12.79 -10.43 3.50
C ILE A 116 -13.40 -11.22 2.36
N GLY A 117 -12.66 -11.42 1.27
CA GLY A 117 -13.15 -12.13 0.08
C GLY A 117 -12.25 -13.28 -0.35
N TRP A 118 -12.87 -14.35 -0.83
CA TRP A 118 -12.23 -15.46 -1.53
C TRP A 118 -12.79 -15.54 -2.94
N LEU A 119 -11.92 -15.55 -3.94
CA LEU A 119 -12.30 -15.37 -5.34
C LEU A 119 -11.87 -16.56 -6.18
N TRP A 120 -12.76 -16.99 -7.08
CA TRP A 120 -12.52 -18.02 -8.08
C TRP A 120 -12.82 -17.49 -9.48
N ASP A 121 -11.92 -17.70 -10.42
CA ASP A 121 -12.05 -17.18 -11.78
C ASP A 121 -12.98 -18.07 -12.65
N ASP A 122 -13.16 -19.34 -12.27
CA ASP A 122 -13.81 -20.39 -13.05
C ASP A 122 -14.81 -21.26 -12.24
N MET A 123 -15.36 -20.73 -11.14
CA MET A 123 -16.35 -21.44 -10.34
C MET A 123 -17.65 -21.69 -11.14
N PRO A 124 -18.11 -22.96 -11.25
CA PRO A 124 -19.39 -23.28 -11.90
C PRO A 124 -20.60 -22.69 -11.16
N ASP A 125 -21.65 -22.30 -11.90
CA ASP A 125 -22.86 -21.69 -11.32
C ASP A 125 -23.51 -22.59 -10.27
N GLY A 126 -23.60 -23.91 -10.52
CA GLY A 126 -24.16 -24.86 -9.56
C GLY A 126 -23.36 -24.98 -8.26
N VAL A 127 -22.04 -24.80 -8.31
CA VAL A 127 -21.18 -24.73 -7.11
C VAL A 127 -21.44 -23.42 -6.37
N CYS A 128 -21.49 -22.29 -7.09
CA CYS A 128 -21.80 -20.98 -6.51
C CYS A 128 -23.16 -20.98 -5.77
N ASP A 129 -24.21 -21.50 -6.41
CA ASP A 129 -25.55 -21.59 -5.83
C ASP A 129 -25.58 -22.46 -4.55
N ALA A 130 -24.86 -23.58 -4.58
CA ALA A 130 -24.73 -24.47 -3.43
C ALA A 130 -24.02 -23.78 -2.25
N LEU A 131 -22.90 -23.10 -2.52
CA LEU A 131 -22.15 -22.35 -1.49
C LEU A 131 -22.92 -21.14 -0.97
N SER A 132 -23.68 -20.45 -1.83
CA SER A 132 -24.52 -19.31 -1.42
C SER A 132 -25.55 -19.70 -0.37
N ARG A 133 -26.13 -20.91 -0.47
CA ARG A 133 -27.04 -21.42 0.56
C ARG A 133 -26.32 -21.76 1.86
N LEU A 134 -25.09 -22.28 1.78
CA LEU A 134 -24.28 -22.51 2.99
C LEU A 134 -23.86 -21.22 3.68
N CYS A 135 -23.62 -20.13 2.94
CA CYS A 135 -23.27 -18.84 3.52
C CYS A 135 -24.31 -18.36 4.54
N GLU A 136 -25.60 -18.60 4.28
CA GLU A 136 -26.70 -18.26 5.20
C GLU A 136 -26.65 -19.05 6.52
N ASP A 137 -26.03 -20.23 6.50
CA ASP A 137 -25.92 -21.18 7.60
C ASP A 137 -24.62 -21.04 8.42
N VAL A 138 -23.71 -20.13 8.06
CA VAL A 138 -22.44 -19.91 8.80
C VAL A 138 -22.63 -18.83 9.87
N PRO A 139 -22.65 -19.17 11.17
CA PRO A 139 -22.90 -18.18 12.22
C PRO A 139 -21.66 -17.37 12.62
N CYS A 140 -20.47 -17.96 12.49
CA CYS A 140 -19.21 -17.33 12.87
C CYS A 140 -18.05 -17.92 12.07
N LEU A 141 -17.00 -17.12 11.90
CA LEU A 141 -15.69 -17.58 11.45
C LEU A 141 -14.70 -17.27 12.56
N GLY A 142 -13.99 -18.30 13.05
CA GLY A 142 -13.07 -18.17 14.19
C GLY A 142 -13.69 -18.63 15.50
N GLU A 143 -13.49 -17.88 16.58
CA GLU A 143 -14.18 -18.09 17.85
C GLU A 143 -15.66 -17.68 17.75
N MET A 144 -16.50 -18.20 18.65
CA MET A 144 -17.95 -17.91 18.67
C MET A 144 -18.29 -16.43 18.88
N ASP A 145 -17.35 -15.61 19.36
CA ASP A 145 -17.49 -14.17 19.52
C ASP A 145 -17.12 -13.37 18.26
N SER A 146 -16.89 -14.06 17.14
CA SER A 146 -16.64 -13.48 15.82
C SER A 146 -17.78 -13.80 14.85
N PRO A 147 -18.99 -13.24 15.09
CA PRO A 147 -20.12 -13.45 14.21
C PRO A 147 -19.80 -12.93 12.81
N VAL A 148 -20.31 -13.62 11.79
CA VAL A 148 -20.05 -13.28 10.40
C VAL A 148 -21.38 -13.15 9.65
N VAL A 149 -21.42 -12.25 8.68
CA VAL A 149 -22.44 -12.22 7.63
C VAL A 149 -21.72 -12.54 6.34
N MET A 150 -22.10 -13.65 5.69
CA MET A 150 -21.49 -14.08 4.45
C MET A 150 -22.39 -13.80 3.26
N SER A 151 -21.79 -13.46 2.12
CA SER A 151 -22.52 -13.24 0.87
C SER A 151 -21.68 -13.64 -0.35
N THR A 152 -22.26 -13.51 -1.53
CA THR A 152 -21.61 -13.71 -2.84
C THR A 152 -21.31 -12.37 -3.54
N GLU A 153 -21.19 -11.29 -2.77
CA GLU A 153 -20.96 -9.96 -3.33
C GLU A 153 -19.64 -9.88 -4.09
N LYS A 154 -19.66 -9.12 -5.19
CA LYS A 154 -18.49 -8.96 -6.05
C LYS A 154 -17.45 -8.08 -5.37
N VAL A 155 -16.26 -8.65 -5.15
CA VAL A 155 -15.07 -7.93 -4.68
C VAL A 155 -13.90 -8.12 -5.64
N GLU A 156 -12.93 -7.21 -5.59
CA GLU A 156 -11.71 -7.30 -6.39
C GLU A 156 -10.56 -7.89 -5.58
N ALA A 157 -9.79 -8.80 -6.18
CA ALA A 157 -8.65 -9.41 -5.51
C ALA A 157 -7.50 -8.41 -5.33
N ASN A 158 -7.02 -8.24 -4.09
CA ASN A 158 -5.76 -7.54 -3.80
C ASN A 158 -4.60 -8.50 -3.48
N TRP A 159 -4.86 -9.81 -3.52
CA TRP A 159 -3.86 -10.88 -3.50
C TRP A 159 -4.22 -11.95 -4.54
N ARG A 160 -3.24 -12.48 -5.27
CA ARG A 160 -3.43 -13.53 -6.29
C ARG A 160 -2.58 -14.75 -5.99
N LEU A 161 -3.15 -15.94 -6.21
CA LEU A 161 -2.47 -17.20 -6.00
C LEU A 161 -1.25 -17.29 -6.93
N ASP A 162 -0.09 -17.61 -6.37
CA ASP A 162 1.12 -17.91 -7.13
C ASP A 162 1.25 -19.43 -7.28
N PRO A 163 0.90 -20.00 -8.46
CA PRO A 163 0.98 -21.45 -8.69
C PRO A 163 2.42 -21.95 -8.81
N ALA A 164 3.40 -21.07 -9.04
CA ALA A 164 4.81 -21.41 -9.18
C ALA A 164 5.58 -21.31 -7.85
N ALA A 165 4.91 -20.88 -6.77
CA ALA A 165 5.51 -20.73 -5.46
C ALA A 165 6.09 -22.04 -4.91
N THR A 166 7.28 -21.94 -4.33
CA THR A 166 7.91 -23.04 -3.57
C THR A 166 8.04 -22.65 -2.10
N ALA A 167 8.36 -23.61 -1.23
CA ALA A 167 8.62 -23.35 0.18
C ALA A 167 9.73 -22.31 0.43
N PHE A 168 10.62 -22.11 -0.55
CA PHE A 168 11.75 -21.17 -0.50
C PHE A 168 11.48 -19.84 -1.20
N THR A 169 10.32 -19.68 -1.85
CA THR A 169 9.99 -18.40 -2.48
C THR A 169 9.78 -17.35 -1.38
N PRO A 170 10.57 -16.26 -1.36
CA PRO A 170 10.49 -15.24 -0.32
C PRO A 170 9.24 -14.37 -0.51
N GLU A 171 8.82 -13.72 0.57
CA GLU A 171 7.69 -12.77 0.58
C GLU A 171 6.34 -13.40 0.21
N GLY A 172 5.27 -12.59 0.21
CA GLY A 172 3.91 -13.05 -0.05
C GLY A 172 3.19 -13.64 1.16
N LEU A 173 1.87 -13.81 1.01
CA LEU A 173 1.00 -14.30 2.06
C LEU A 173 0.88 -15.82 1.98
N ARG A 174 1.32 -16.52 3.01
CA ARG A 174 1.21 -17.99 3.10
C ARG A 174 -0.05 -18.35 3.86
N VAL A 175 -0.95 -19.08 3.22
CA VAL A 175 -2.25 -19.45 3.80
C VAL A 175 -2.54 -20.93 3.62
N GLN A 176 -3.28 -21.49 4.57
CA GLN A 176 -3.78 -22.86 4.49
C GLN A 176 -5.02 -22.91 3.61
N VAL A 177 -5.03 -23.84 2.66
CA VAL A 177 -6.19 -24.19 1.81
C VAL A 177 -6.55 -25.66 2.03
N PRO A 178 -7.82 -26.04 1.82
CA PRO A 178 -8.18 -27.46 1.75
C PRO A 178 -7.42 -28.16 0.61
N ALA A 179 -7.18 -29.45 0.79
CA ALA A 179 -6.70 -30.36 -0.24
C ALA A 179 -7.64 -31.57 -0.33
N PRO A 180 -7.58 -32.35 -1.43
CA PRO A 180 -8.44 -33.51 -1.61
C PRO A 180 -8.48 -34.45 -0.40
N GLY A 181 -9.68 -34.81 0.04
CA GLY A 181 -9.97 -35.65 1.20
C GLY A 181 -10.27 -34.89 2.49
N ARG A 182 -10.24 -33.54 2.50
CA ARG A 182 -10.47 -32.74 3.71
C ARG A 182 -11.88 -32.90 4.28
N THR A 183 -12.90 -32.93 3.44
CA THR A 183 -14.32 -33.17 3.76
C THR A 183 -14.47 -34.49 4.48
N ARG A 184 -13.83 -35.56 3.97
CA ARG A 184 -13.88 -36.88 4.60
C ARG A 184 -13.31 -36.84 6.02
N VAL A 185 -12.14 -36.22 6.21
CA VAL A 185 -11.50 -36.07 7.53
C VAL A 185 -12.44 -35.34 8.49
N LEU A 186 -12.99 -34.19 8.08
CA LEU A 186 -13.88 -33.39 8.92
C LEU A 186 -15.21 -34.10 9.22
N ARG A 187 -15.77 -34.83 8.25
CA ARG A 187 -16.98 -35.65 8.42
C ARG A 187 -16.76 -36.79 9.41
N GLU A 188 -15.63 -37.49 9.31
CA GLU A 188 -15.27 -38.55 10.27
C GLU A 188 -15.11 -38.00 11.69
N LEU A 189 -14.47 -36.83 11.85
CA LEU A 189 -14.36 -36.16 13.15
C LEU A 189 -15.73 -35.75 13.69
N HIS A 190 -16.59 -35.19 12.84
CA HIS A 190 -17.96 -34.84 13.19
C HIS A 190 -18.75 -36.07 13.67
N SER A 191 -18.72 -37.18 12.92
CA SER A 191 -19.37 -38.44 13.31
C SER A 191 -18.81 -39.03 14.61
N ARG A 192 -17.49 -38.94 14.85
CA ARG A 192 -16.90 -39.39 16.13
C ARG A 192 -17.33 -38.52 17.31
N SER A 193 -17.59 -37.24 17.08
CA SER A 193 -18.04 -36.29 18.11
C SER A 193 -19.53 -36.42 18.46
N ARG A 194 -20.33 -37.05 17.60
CA ARG A 194 -21.78 -37.25 17.78
C ARG A 194 -22.11 -38.74 17.89
N PRO A 195 -22.36 -39.28 19.09
CA PRO A 195 -22.74 -40.68 19.22
C PRO A 195 -24.06 -40.95 18.46
N PRO A 196 -24.19 -42.10 17.77
CA PRO A 196 -25.37 -42.41 16.95
C PRO A 196 -26.67 -42.58 17.75
N LYS A 197 -26.57 -42.67 19.08
CA LYS A 197 -27.71 -42.69 20.00
C LYS A 197 -27.48 -41.66 21.09
N ALA A 198 -28.47 -40.80 21.32
CA ALA A 198 -28.46 -39.90 22.45
C ALA A 198 -28.33 -40.70 23.76
N PRO A 199 -27.52 -40.24 24.73
CA PRO A 199 -27.40 -40.92 26.01
C PRO A 199 -28.76 -40.95 26.73
N THR A 200 -29.01 -42.00 27.50
CA THR A 200 -30.15 -42.00 28.44
C THR A 200 -29.89 -41.01 29.56
N ALA A 201 -30.94 -40.51 30.23
CA ALA A 201 -30.78 -39.59 31.36
C ALA A 201 -29.81 -40.10 32.45
N SER A 202 -29.77 -41.42 32.68
CA SER A 202 -28.83 -42.07 33.61
C SER A 202 -27.38 -42.17 33.10
N ALA A 203 -27.19 -42.16 31.78
CA ALA A 203 -25.88 -42.21 31.13
C ALA A 203 -25.28 -40.80 30.98
N ASP A 204 -26.12 -39.76 30.95
CA ASP A 204 -25.72 -38.34 30.87
C ASP A 204 -25.51 -37.68 32.24
N MET A 205 -25.78 -38.42 33.33
CA MET A 205 -25.54 -37.93 34.69
C MET A 205 -24.04 -37.84 34.99
N PHE A 206 -23.60 -36.69 35.51
CA PHE A 206 -22.20 -36.42 35.85
C PHE A 206 -21.61 -37.48 36.80
N ARG A 207 -20.42 -37.98 36.46
CA ARG A 207 -19.67 -38.99 37.23
C ARG A 207 -18.27 -38.44 37.57
N PRO A 208 -18.01 -38.10 38.84
CA PRO A 208 -16.74 -37.49 39.28
C PRO A 208 -15.47 -38.31 38.92
N SER A 209 -15.59 -39.63 38.78
CA SER A 209 -14.47 -40.52 38.45
C SER A 209 -14.46 -41.01 36.99
N GLY A 210 -15.48 -40.67 36.20
CA GLY A 210 -15.65 -41.13 34.81
C GLY A 210 -15.63 -40.01 33.78
N ASP A 211 -16.04 -38.80 34.18
CA ASP A 211 -16.13 -37.66 33.29
C ASP A 211 -14.83 -36.85 33.33
N SER A 212 -14.35 -36.49 32.14
CA SER A 212 -13.15 -35.69 31.94
C SER A 212 -13.41 -34.70 30.81
N VAL A 213 -12.70 -33.58 30.83
CA VAL A 213 -12.74 -32.64 29.71
C VAL A 213 -12.08 -33.31 28.51
N ARG A 214 -12.88 -33.70 27.52
CA ARG A 214 -12.37 -34.23 26.25
C ARG A 214 -12.12 -33.06 25.29
N ALA A 215 -10.85 -32.72 25.09
CA ALA A 215 -10.47 -31.91 23.95
C ALA A 215 -10.59 -32.80 22.69
N LEU A 216 -11.50 -32.44 21.79
CA LEU A 216 -11.54 -33.07 20.48
C LEU A 216 -10.35 -32.54 19.67
N PRO A 217 -9.49 -33.41 19.12
CA PRO A 217 -8.34 -32.96 18.35
C PRO A 217 -8.79 -32.25 17.08
N THR A 218 -8.18 -31.10 16.78
CA THR A 218 -8.22 -30.50 15.46
C THR A 218 -7.27 -31.29 14.55
N SER A 219 -7.73 -31.70 13.37
CA SER A 219 -6.87 -32.37 12.38
C SER A 219 -6.36 -31.36 11.35
N GLU A 220 -5.07 -31.46 11.03
CA GLU A 220 -4.42 -30.74 9.92
C GLU A 220 -4.32 -31.61 8.65
N GLU A 221 -4.83 -32.84 8.67
CA GLU A 221 -4.82 -33.72 7.51
C GLU A 221 -5.56 -33.11 6.32
N CYS A 222 -5.05 -33.35 5.11
CA CYS A 222 -5.60 -32.78 3.87
C CYS A 222 -5.66 -31.24 3.89
N LEU A 223 -4.71 -30.59 4.56
CA LEU A 223 -4.41 -29.18 4.37
C LEU A 223 -3.09 -29.02 3.61
N ARG A 224 -2.99 -27.94 2.85
CA ARG A 224 -1.72 -27.53 2.24
C ARG A 224 -1.56 -26.02 2.32
N THR A 225 -0.32 -25.58 2.43
CA THR A 225 0.02 -24.17 2.36
C THR A 225 0.21 -23.75 0.91
N VAL A 226 -0.45 -22.67 0.51
CA VAL A 226 -0.21 -21.98 -0.76
C VAL A 226 0.27 -20.56 -0.49
N ARG A 227 0.84 -19.92 -1.52
CA ARG A 227 1.32 -18.54 -1.46
C ARG A 227 0.45 -17.66 -2.35
N TYR A 228 0.05 -16.53 -1.81
CA TYR A 228 -0.53 -15.43 -2.58
C TYR A 228 0.46 -14.29 -2.67
N GLU A 229 0.58 -13.70 -3.85
CA GLU A 229 1.32 -12.47 -4.07
C GLU A 229 0.36 -11.30 -4.01
N ALA A 230 0.81 -10.21 -3.39
CA ALA A 230 0.04 -8.98 -3.40
C ALA A 230 -0.18 -8.58 -4.85
N VAL A 231 -1.45 -8.38 -5.23
CA VAL A 231 -1.74 -7.65 -6.45
C VAL A 231 -1.22 -6.27 -6.16
N LYS A 232 -0.05 -5.95 -6.73
CA LYS A 232 0.37 -4.57 -6.84
C LYS A 232 -0.85 -3.87 -7.40
N PRO A 233 -1.44 -2.88 -6.71
CA PRO A 233 -2.52 -2.14 -7.30
C PRO A 233 -2.04 -1.81 -8.70
N VAL A 234 -2.85 -2.12 -9.71
CA VAL A 234 -2.75 -1.37 -10.94
C VAL A 234 -3.15 0.02 -10.50
N ASN A 235 -2.19 0.72 -9.91
CA ASN A 235 -2.24 2.14 -9.76
C ASN A 235 -2.35 2.57 -11.21
N ASN A 236 -3.57 2.89 -11.62
CA ASN A 236 -3.82 3.88 -12.66
C ASN A 236 -3.37 5.29 -12.16
N ASP A 237 -2.39 5.32 -11.25
CA ASP A 237 -1.81 6.41 -10.48
C ASP A 237 -0.31 6.42 -10.82
N GLU A 238 -0.01 6.70 -12.08
CA GLU A 238 1.35 6.79 -12.65
C GLU A 238 2.17 7.98 -12.11
N SER A 239 1.63 8.69 -11.10
CA SER A 239 2.28 9.86 -10.53
C SER A 239 3.44 9.45 -9.62
N PRO A 240 4.62 10.06 -9.75
CA PRO A 240 5.77 9.81 -8.87
C PRO A 240 5.53 10.17 -7.39
N TRP A 241 4.61 11.09 -7.10
CA TRP A 241 4.18 11.49 -5.76
C TRP A 241 2.66 11.49 -5.65
N GLY A 242 2.12 11.20 -4.47
CA GLY A 242 0.68 11.15 -4.21
C GLY A 242 0.23 12.31 -3.31
N ASP A 243 0.56 12.23 -2.03
CA ASP A 243 0.14 13.23 -1.03
C ASP A 243 1.08 14.44 -1.00
N VAL A 244 0.53 15.65 -0.96
CA VAL A 244 1.27 16.90 -0.84
C VAL A 244 0.78 17.70 0.36
N LEU A 245 1.64 17.85 1.37
CA LEU A 245 1.41 18.72 2.52
C LEU A 245 2.02 20.10 2.28
N VAL A 246 1.22 21.15 2.47
CA VAL A 246 1.61 22.53 2.15
C VAL A 246 1.79 23.35 3.42
N PHE A 247 2.94 23.99 3.57
CA PHE A 247 3.27 24.85 4.71
C PHE A 247 3.68 26.22 4.22
N SER A 248 2.87 27.25 4.49
CA SER A 248 3.27 28.62 4.20
C SER A 248 4.47 29.03 5.06
N ALA A 249 5.41 29.75 4.44
CA ALA A 249 6.66 30.13 5.09
C ALA A 249 7.28 31.40 4.47
N ALA A 250 7.87 32.22 5.34
CA ALA A 250 8.65 33.41 5.00
C ALA A 250 10.07 33.33 5.56
N ASP A 251 11.02 34.07 4.99
CA ASP A 251 12.46 34.04 5.34
C ASP A 251 12.83 34.65 6.70
N GLY A 252 11.84 34.91 7.54
CA GLY A 252 11.98 35.66 8.79
C GLY A 252 11.92 37.18 8.60
N THR A 253 11.84 37.67 7.35
CA THR A 253 11.63 39.10 7.01
C THR A 253 10.31 39.32 6.27
N GLU A 254 9.37 38.37 6.39
CA GLU A 254 8.09 38.35 5.66
C GLU A 254 8.26 38.34 4.13
N ARG A 255 9.40 37.86 3.63
CA ARG A 255 9.70 37.73 2.19
C ARG A 255 9.85 36.28 1.76
N ALA A 256 9.75 36.07 0.45
CA ALA A 256 9.94 34.76 -0.16
C ALA A 256 11.41 34.35 -0.13
N PHE A 257 11.69 33.05 -0.06
CA PHE A 257 13.07 32.58 -0.12
C PHE A 257 13.69 32.85 -1.50
N SER A 258 14.83 33.52 -1.52
CA SER A 258 15.64 33.67 -2.73
C SER A 258 16.01 32.31 -3.32
N ALA A 259 16.11 32.23 -4.65
CA ALA A 259 16.36 31.00 -5.38
C ALA A 259 17.57 30.22 -4.83
N GLU A 260 18.68 30.90 -4.56
CA GLU A 260 19.94 30.32 -4.05
C GLU A 260 19.83 29.77 -2.61
N ARG A 261 18.79 30.14 -1.86
CA ARG A 261 18.59 29.72 -0.47
C ARG A 261 17.57 28.60 -0.32
N ARG A 262 16.72 28.37 -1.33
CA ARG A 262 15.63 27.37 -1.29
C ARG A 262 16.13 25.98 -0.91
N LEU A 263 17.22 25.52 -1.53
CA LEU A 263 17.85 24.23 -1.20
C LEU A 263 18.22 24.14 0.28
N GLY A 264 18.93 25.15 0.81
CA GLY A 264 19.36 25.11 2.21
C GLY A 264 18.20 25.13 3.20
N TRP A 265 17.10 25.82 2.86
CA TRP A 265 15.87 25.79 3.65
C TRP A 265 15.17 24.42 3.59
N CYS A 266 15.09 23.79 2.42
CA CYS A 266 14.51 22.45 2.28
C CYS A 266 15.35 21.39 3.02
N VAL A 267 16.69 21.50 2.98
CA VAL A 267 17.60 20.67 3.77
C VAL A 267 17.39 20.88 5.28
N ALA A 268 17.18 22.14 5.71
CA ALA A 268 16.90 22.44 7.12
C ALA A 268 15.55 21.84 7.56
N PHE A 269 14.51 21.95 6.73
CA PHE A 269 13.21 21.33 6.96
C PHE A 269 13.36 19.81 7.09
N HIS A 270 14.02 19.18 6.13
CA HIS A 270 14.26 17.74 6.13
C HIS A 270 14.99 17.25 7.38
N LYS A 271 16.05 17.95 7.81
CA LYS A 271 16.76 17.63 9.06
C LYS A 271 15.88 17.80 10.30
N ALA A 272 15.04 18.84 10.32
CA ALA A 272 14.10 19.05 11.41
C ALA A 272 13.03 17.95 11.47
N LEU A 273 12.57 17.47 10.30
CA LEU A 273 11.67 16.33 10.19
C LEU A 273 12.31 15.05 10.75
N ILE A 274 13.52 14.70 10.30
CA ILE A 274 14.26 13.54 10.82
C ILE A 274 14.44 13.63 12.34
N LYS A 275 14.88 14.78 12.85
CA LYS A 275 15.08 14.99 14.28
C LYS A 275 13.79 14.81 15.07
N ARG A 276 12.64 15.20 14.50
CA ARG A 276 11.35 15.11 15.15
C ARG A 276 10.77 13.70 15.14
N ILE A 277 11.04 12.93 14.08
CA ILE A 277 10.72 11.49 14.06
C ILE A 277 11.56 10.75 15.11
N GLY A 278 12.85 11.06 15.20
CA GLY A 278 13.75 10.43 16.16
C GLY A 278 14.30 9.10 15.67
N GLU A 279 14.50 8.15 16.58
CA GLU A 279 14.91 6.79 16.21
C GLU A 279 13.80 6.09 15.42
N GLY A 280 14.18 5.40 14.34
CA GLY A 280 13.21 4.75 13.44
C GLY A 280 12.70 5.61 12.28
N ALA A 281 13.41 6.68 11.90
CA ALA A 281 13.06 7.45 10.71
C ALA A 281 13.01 6.55 9.44
N PRO A 282 11.87 6.50 8.73
CA PRO A 282 11.70 5.60 7.58
C PRO A 282 12.74 5.77 6.47
N PRO A 283 13.07 4.70 5.71
CA PRO A 283 13.93 4.77 4.54
C PRO A 283 13.48 5.81 3.50
N VAL A 284 12.16 5.98 3.33
CA VAL A 284 11.60 7.00 2.42
C VAL A 284 11.94 8.44 2.83
N VAL A 285 12.25 8.67 4.10
CA VAL A 285 12.74 9.96 4.62
C VAL A 285 14.26 10.01 4.59
N THR A 286 14.94 8.98 5.04
CA THR A 286 16.40 9.02 5.21
C THR A 286 17.17 8.79 3.91
N GLY A 287 16.53 8.19 2.90
CA GLY A 287 17.14 7.69 1.67
C GLY A 287 18.04 6.46 1.87
N HIS A 288 18.03 5.84 3.06
CA HIS A 288 18.86 4.68 3.37
C HIS A 288 18.00 3.42 3.39
N TYR A 289 17.98 2.72 2.26
CA TYR A 289 17.34 1.41 2.11
C TYR A 289 18.33 0.29 2.45
N GLN A 290 17.83 -0.83 2.98
CA GLN A 290 18.67 -2.01 3.20
C GLN A 290 19.20 -2.54 1.87
N ARG A 291 20.40 -3.14 1.87
CA ARG A 291 21.12 -3.51 0.63
C ARG A 291 20.36 -4.48 -0.27
N ASP A 292 19.46 -5.26 0.31
CA ASP A 292 18.71 -6.30 -0.40
C ASP A 292 17.37 -5.78 -0.95
N LEU A 293 16.96 -4.56 -0.56
CA LEU A 293 15.77 -3.91 -1.08
C LEU A 293 16.13 -2.98 -2.24
N ALA A 294 15.44 -3.14 -3.37
CA ALA A 294 15.55 -2.19 -4.47
C ALA A 294 15.00 -0.83 -4.03
N ALA A 295 15.86 0.19 -3.99
CA ALA A 295 15.40 1.54 -3.69
C ALA A 295 14.42 2.01 -4.78
N PRO A 296 13.28 2.64 -4.42
CA PRO A 296 12.34 3.19 -5.38
C PRO A 296 12.94 4.39 -6.13
N ALA A 297 12.33 4.76 -7.25
CA ALA A 297 12.71 5.93 -8.06
C ALA A 297 12.67 7.23 -7.24
N ASN A 298 11.65 7.33 -6.39
CA ASN A 298 11.31 8.55 -5.69
C ASN A 298 11.17 8.33 -4.18
N HIS A 299 11.65 9.33 -3.43
CA HIS A 299 11.57 9.39 -1.98
C HIS A 299 10.78 10.65 -1.58
N LEU A 300 10.60 10.88 -0.28
CA LEU A 300 10.05 12.13 0.24
C LEU A 300 10.78 13.33 -0.38
N ALA A 301 10.01 14.24 -0.97
CA ALA A 301 10.53 15.47 -1.54
C ALA A 301 10.06 16.70 -0.75
N ILE A 302 10.95 17.66 -0.54
CA ILE A 302 10.62 18.95 0.06
C ILE A 302 11.03 20.04 -0.91
N GLN A 303 10.05 20.77 -1.43
CA GLN A 303 10.22 21.86 -2.37
C GLN A 303 9.73 23.18 -1.78
N TYR A 304 10.18 24.30 -2.33
CA TYR A 304 9.67 25.63 -1.97
C TYR A 304 9.21 26.38 -3.22
N VAL A 305 7.98 26.89 -3.16
CA VAL A 305 7.37 27.67 -4.23
C VAL A 305 7.01 29.08 -3.76
N PRO A 306 7.35 30.13 -4.52
CA PRO A 306 6.89 31.49 -4.23
C PRO A 306 5.39 31.62 -4.51
N ALA A 307 4.75 32.61 -3.90
CA ALA A 307 3.31 32.86 -4.05
C ALA A 307 2.85 32.97 -5.51
N SER A 308 3.66 33.57 -6.39
CA SER A 308 3.34 33.71 -7.82
C SER A 308 3.24 32.38 -8.57
N VAL A 309 4.01 31.38 -8.16
CA VAL A 309 3.93 30.01 -8.70
C VAL A 309 2.75 29.28 -8.07
N LEU A 310 2.60 29.41 -6.74
CA LEU A 310 1.51 28.77 -6.01
C LEU A 310 0.12 29.23 -6.50
N ALA A 311 0.00 30.46 -7.02
CA ALA A 311 -1.24 30.97 -7.61
C ALA A 311 -1.75 30.16 -8.81
N GLN A 312 -0.90 29.34 -9.44
CA GLN A 312 -1.26 28.44 -10.55
C GLN A 312 -1.83 27.09 -10.08
N SER A 313 -1.85 26.82 -8.77
CA SER A 313 -2.39 25.59 -8.19
C SER A 313 -3.89 25.67 -7.90
N THR A 314 -4.50 24.52 -7.62
CA THR A 314 -5.92 24.39 -7.23
C THR A 314 -6.20 24.80 -5.79
N LEU A 315 -5.17 25.10 -4.99
CA LEU A 315 -5.30 25.45 -3.58
C LEU A 315 -6.08 26.75 -3.40
N LYS A 316 -7.13 26.71 -2.59
CA LYS A 316 -7.92 27.89 -2.20
C LYS A 316 -7.17 28.65 -1.10
N ALA A 317 -6.74 29.88 -1.42
CA ALA A 317 -6.14 30.88 -0.54
C ALA A 317 -4.80 30.53 0.14
N ALA A 318 -3.69 30.87 -0.54
CA ALA A 318 -2.49 31.36 0.13
C ALA A 318 -2.50 32.90 0.16
N SER A 319 -3.62 33.53 0.54
CA SER A 319 -3.71 34.99 0.58
C SER A 319 -2.88 35.53 1.75
N GLY A 320 -1.67 36.00 1.43
CA GLY A 320 -0.81 36.78 2.34
C GLY A 320 0.60 36.21 2.56
N ALA A 321 0.82 34.91 2.34
CA ALA A 321 2.14 34.31 2.55
C ALA A 321 3.05 34.48 1.31
N PRO A 322 4.33 34.82 1.48
CA PRO A 322 5.23 35.07 0.35
C PRO A 322 5.65 33.80 -0.42
N GLY A 323 5.44 32.63 0.17
CA GLY A 323 5.61 31.32 -0.47
C GLY A 323 5.27 30.17 0.48
N ALA A 324 5.47 28.94 0.01
CA ALA A 324 5.18 27.73 0.77
C ALA A 324 6.18 26.62 0.49
N PHE A 325 6.42 25.79 1.50
CA PHE A 325 6.99 24.47 1.33
C PHE A 325 5.92 23.49 0.85
N LEU A 326 6.32 22.60 -0.06
CA LEU A 326 5.57 21.43 -0.48
C LEU A 326 6.33 20.20 0.03
N VAL A 327 5.72 19.42 0.92
CA VAL A 327 6.23 18.13 1.36
C VAL A 327 5.46 17.06 0.60
N MET A 328 6.12 16.41 -0.36
CA MET A 328 5.53 15.47 -1.30
C MET A 328 5.91 14.05 -0.88
N LEU A 329 4.92 13.20 -0.66
CA LEU A 329 5.09 11.78 -0.32
C LEU A 329 4.98 10.92 -1.58
N PRO A 330 5.89 9.96 -1.81
CA PRO A 330 5.80 9.05 -2.96
C PRO A 330 4.46 8.32 -2.99
N SER A 331 3.95 8.01 -4.18
CA SER A 331 2.65 7.34 -4.35
C SER A 331 2.65 5.90 -3.83
N ASP A 332 3.82 5.28 -3.77
CA ASP A 332 4.05 3.90 -3.30
C ASP A 332 4.39 3.84 -1.79
N ILE A 333 4.24 4.94 -1.04
CA ILE A 333 4.52 4.96 0.39
C ILE A 333 3.55 4.06 1.17
N GLY A 334 4.10 3.15 1.99
CA GLY A 334 3.32 2.31 2.90
C GLY A 334 2.63 3.13 4.01
N ASP A 335 1.50 2.63 4.51
CA ASP A 335 0.66 3.35 5.47
C ASP A 335 1.36 3.65 6.80
N ASP A 336 2.20 2.73 7.29
CA ASP A 336 2.97 2.92 8.52
C ASP A 336 3.97 4.08 8.39
N ASP A 337 4.74 4.10 7.30
CA ASP A 337 5.71 5.15 6.99
C ASP A 337 4.99 6.51 6.82
N ARG A 338 3.83 6.49 6.14
CA ARG A 338 2.97 7.66 5.97
C ARG A 338 2.53 8.22 7.33
N ALA A 339 2.02 7.36 8.22
CA ALA A 339 1.55 7.75 9.53
C ALA A 339 2.65 8.37 10.41
N VAL A 340 3.88 7.81 10.36
CA VAL A 340 5.04 8.35 11.07
C VAL A 340 5.38 9.77 10.59
N ILE A 341 5.43 9.97 9.27
CA ILE A 341 5.75 11.29 8.67
C ILE A 341 4.66 12.30 9.01
N TRP A 342 3.39 11.93 8.89
CA TRP A 342 2.27 12.79 9.22
C TRP A 342 2.30 13.25 10.68
N ARG A 343 2.52 12.31 11.62
CA ARG A 343 2.61 12.63 13.05
C ARG A 343 3.75 13.61 13.34
N ALA A 344 4.89 13.45 12.67
CA ALA A 344 6.00 14.38 12.81
C ALA A 344 5.63 15.77 12.26
N LEU A 345 4.97 15.85 11.11
CA LEU A 345 4.60 17.11 10.47
C LEU A 345 3.52 17.90 11.23
N ILE A 346 2.57 17.24 11.90
CA ILE A 346 1.44 17.90 12.60
C ILE A 346 1.91 18.97 13.60
N GLY A 347 2.97 18.68 14.37
CA GLY A 347 3.49 19.63 15.36
C GLY A 347 4.68 20.46 14.88
N MET A 348 4.91 20.52 13.56
CA MET A 348 6.02 21.25 12.97
C MET A 348 5.61 22.69 12.67
N THR A 349 5.91 23.60 13.61
CA THR A 349 5.50 25.01 13.55
C THR A 349 6.60 25.96 13.08
N GLN A 350 7.85 25.50 13.03
CA GLN A 350 8.99 26.31 12.62
C GLN A 350 10.15 25.48 12.10
N VAL A 351 10.96 26.08 11.24
CA VAL A 351 12.23 25.53 10.77
C VAL A 351 13.33 26.56 11.00
N ARG A 352 14.46 26.11 11.55
CA ARG A 352 15.65 26.94 11.72
C ARG A 352 16.68 26.58 10.67
N SER A 353 17.13 27.57 9.92
CA SER A 353 18.28 27.46 9.02
C SER A 353 19.48 28.22 9.59
N ARG A 354 20.60 28.21 8.86
CA ARG A 354 21.77 29.04 9.20
C ARG A 354 21.55 30.55 9.03
N TRP A 355 20.45 30.95 8.39
CA TRP A 355 20.16 32.35 8.07
C TRP A 355 19.14 32.96 9.02
N ALA A 356 18.06 32.23 9.30
CA ALA A 356 16.94 32.70 10.11
C ALA A 356 16.08 31.52 10.59
N GLU A 357 15.03 31.86 11.35
CA GLU A 357 13.92 30.97 11.68
C GLU A 357 12.71 31.32 10.80
N ALA A 358 12.13 30.31 10.16
CA ALA A 358 10.90 30.44 9.37
C ALA A 358 9.75 29.80 10.15
N ARG A 359 8.70 30.58 10.42
CA ARG A 359 7.44 30.05 10.94
C ARG A 359 6.70 29.31 9.84
N LEU A 360 6.09 28.18 10.21
CA LEU A 360 5.32 27.34 9.32
C LEU A 360 3.85 27.42 9.70
N HIS A 361 2.99 27.67 8.72
CA HIS A 361 1.56 27.52 8.89
C HIS A 361 1.05 26.52 7.85
N ARG A 362 0.48 25.42 8.34
CA ARG A 362 -0.14 24.41 7.45
C ARG A 362 -1.31 25.05 6.70
N LEU A 363 -1.32 24.88 5.39
CA LEU A 363 -2.41 25.34 4.53
C LEU A 363 -3.32 24.17 4.20
N GLY A 364 -4.57 24.26 4.63
CA GLY A 364 -5.66 23.36 4.21
C GLY A 364 -5.45 21.87 4.51
N GLU A 365 -6.24 21.07 3.80
CA GLU A 365 -6.15 19.61 3.76
C GLU A 365 -4.97 19.16 2.89
N VAL A 366 -4.69 17.85 2.90
CA VAL A 366 -3.64 17.26 2.07
C VAL A 366 -4.07 17.34 0.61
N ALA A 367 -3.20 17.85 -0.25
CA ALA A 367 -3.48 17.98 -1.67
C ALA A 367 -3.00 16.74 -2.43
N ASP A 368 -3.73 16.36 -3.46
CA ASP A 368 -3.34 15.31 -4.39
C ASP A 368 -2.39 15.89 -5.46
N ALA A 369 -1.20 15.30 -5.60
CA ALA A 369 -0.20 15.69 -6.58
C ALA A 369 -0.75 15.65 -8.01
N ARG A 370 -1.63 14.71 -8.36
CA ARG A 370 -2.22 14.54 -9.71
C ARG A 370 -3.09 15.71 -10.14
N THR A 371 -3.72 16.37 -9.17
CA THR A 371 -4.65 17.49 -9.40
C THR A 371 -4.14 18.81 -8.81
N PHE A 372 -2.84 18.88 -8.53
CA PHE A 372 -2.26 20.01 -7.82
C PHE A 372 -2.29 21.30 -8.64
N TRP A 373 -1.94 21.22 -9.93
CA TRP A 373 -1.98 22.37 -10.84
C TRP A 373 -3.35 22.52 -11.50
N ARG A 374 -3.77 23.77 -11.74
CA ARG A 374 -4.97 24.02 -12.55
C ARG A 374 -4.74 23.55 -13.98
N PRO A 375 -5.75 23.01 -14.68
CA PRO A 375 -5.60 22.65 -16.09
C PRO A 375 -5.20 23.87 -16.94
N PRO A 376 -4.47 23.68 -18.06
CA PRO A 376 -4.17 24.75 -19.00
C PRO A 376 -5.47 25.30 -19.60
N ALA A 377 -5.46 26.58 -19.97
CA ALA A 377 -6.60 27.22 -20.62
C ALA A 377 -6.79 26.70 -22.06
N ASP A 378 -8.01 26.80 -22.57
CA ASP A 378 -8.32 26.42 -23.96
C ASP A 378 -7.40 27.15 -24.96
N GLY A 379 -6.94 26.42 -25.98
CA GLY A 379 -6.00 26.95 -26.98
C GLY A 379 -4.54 27.05 -26.51
N THR A 380 -4.23 26.67 -25.27
CA THR A 380 -2.86 26.60 -24.75
C THR A 380 -2.38 25.17 -24.59
N ARG A 381 -1.06 24.98 -24.68
CA ARG A 381 -0.37 23.73 -24.38
C ARG A 381 0.57 23.96 -23.20
N ARG A 382 0.50 23.05 -22.24
CA ARG A 382 1.38 23.07 -21.07
C ARG A 382 2.76 22.54 -21.42
N LEU A 383 3.77 23.32 -21.07
CA LEU A 383 5.15 22.90 -20.91
C LEU A 383 5.55 23.07 -19.44
N TRP A 384 6.73 22.57 -19.11
CA TRP A 384 7.22 22.55 -17.73
C TRP A 384 8.56 23.27 -17.63
N SER A 385 8.76 23.97 -16.53
CA SER A 385 10.05 24.59 -16.21
C SER A 385 10.51 24.19 -14.80
N PRO A 386 11.75 23.68 -14.62
CA PRO A 386 12.24 23.36 -13.30
C PRO A 386 12.54 24.64 -12.49
N THR A 387 11.99 24.74 -11.28
CA THR A 387 12.22 25.87 -10.37
C THR A 387 13.00 25.46 -9.10
N PRO A 388 13.91 26.31 -8.58
CA PRO A 388 14.51 27.44 -9.29
C PRO A 388 15.39 26.98 -10.47
N VAL A 389 15.94 25.77 -10.39
CA VAL A 389 16.74 25.08 -11.41
C VAL A 389 16.66 23.58 -11.16
N ALA A 390 16.95 22.76 -12.16
CA ALA A 390 17.27 21.34 -11.98
C ALA A 390 18.80 21.12 -12.08
N VAL A 391 19.29 20.03 -11.50
CA VAL A 391 20.71 19.61 -11.60
C VAL A 391 20.76 18.19 -12.18
N PRO A 392 21.49 17.93 -13.27
CA PRO A 392 21.58 16.59 -13.85
C PRO A 392 22.20 15.60 -12.86
N GLU A 393 21.71 14.35 -12.82
CA GLU A 393 22.28 13.31 -11.94
C GLU A 393 23.61 12.75 -12.43
N VAL A 394 23.91 12.88 -13.73
CA VAL A 394 25.08 12.25 -14.36
C VAL A 394 26.01 13.27 -14.97
N THR A 395 27.30 12.91 -15.01
CA THR A 395 28.28 13.64 -15.80
C THR A 395 28.06 13.42 -17.30
N ARG A 396 28.68 14.26 -18.12
CA ARG A 396 28.69 14.09 -19.57
C ARG A 396 29.20 12.69 -19.95
N GLN A 397 28.40 11.97 -20.75
CA GLN A 397 28.80 10.66 -21.26
C GLN A 397 29.74 10.81 -22.46
N ARG A 398 30.65 9.85 -22.67
CA ARG A 398 31.50 9.81 -23.88
C ARG A 398 30.66 9.56 -25.14
N GLY A 399 31.12 10.07 -26.29
CA GLY A 399 30.46 9.91 -27.59
C GLY A 399 29.38 10.98 -27.87
N LYS A 400 28.42 10.65 -28.74
CA LYS A 400 27.25 11.50 -29.05
C LYS A 400 26.35 11.58 -27.80
N TRP A 401 26.55 12.59 -26.96
CA TRP A 401 25.76 12.89 -25.77
C TRP A 401 25.64 14.41 -25.65
N THR A 402 24.42 14.89 -25.70
CA THR A 402 24.06 16.31 -25.63
C THR A 402 23.64 16.67 -24.20
N PHE A 403 23.48 17.97 -23.94
CA PHE A 403 22.93 18.40 -22.65
C PHE A 403 21.43 18.08 -22.56
N GLU A 404 20.71 18.10 -23.68
CA GLU A 404 19.31 17.65 -23.75
C GLU A 404 19.17 16.19 -23.32
N ASP A 405 20.09 15.29 -23.71
CA ASP A 405 20.09 13.90 -23.21
C ASP A 405 20.16 13.83 -21.68
N ALA A 406 20.88 14.76 -21.04
CA ALA A 406 20.96 14.82 -19.59
C ALA A 406 19.65 15.34 -18.95
N ILE A 407 18.95 16.27 -19.62
CA ILE A 407 17.64 16.77 -19.18
C ILE A 407 16.59 15.64 -19.27
N LEU A 408 16.56 14.93 -20.39
CA LEU A 408 15.64 13.80 -20.60
C LEU A 408 15.94 12.65 -19.65
N LEU A 409 17.22 12.39 -19.37
CA LEU A 409 17.59 11.40 -18.36
C LEU A 409 17.07 11.78 -16.96
N SER A 410 17.08 13.07 -16.60
CA SER A 410 16.52 13.52 -15.32
C SER A 410 15.00 13.37 -15.24
N LEU A 411 14.27 13.38 -16.36
CA LEU A 411 12.88 12.89 -16.40
C LEU A 411 12.87 11.37 -16.20
N GLY A 412 13.66 10.64 -16.97
CA GLY A 412 13.70 9.18 -16.92
C GLY A 412 13.98 8.60 -15.53
N PHE A 413 14.82 9.25 -14.71
CA PHE A 413 15.05 8.81 -13.34
C PHE A 413 13.85 8.96 -12.40
N VAL A 414 12.93 9.89 -12.69
CA VAL A 414 11.69 10.07 -11.94
C VAL A 414 10.71 8.96 -12.26
N TRP A 415 10.57 8.60 -13.55
CA TRP A 415 9.65 7.56 -14.01
C TRP A 415 10.31 6.19 -14.23
N ARG A 416 11.51 5.95 -13.68
CA ARG A 416 12.27 4.72 -14.00
C ARG A 416 11.55 3.43 -13.63
N ASP A 417 10.65 3.48 -12.64
CA ASP A 417 9.90 2.33 -12.16
C ASP A 417 8.64 2.08 -13.02
N HIS A 418 8.29 3.03 -13.89
CA HIS A 418 7.20 2.95 -14.89
C HIS A 418 7.72 2.68 -16.31
N LEU A 419 9.03 2.73 -16.51
CA LEU A 419 9.71 2.52 -17.78
C LEU A 419 10.32 1.11 -17.82
N GLU A 420 10.69 0.66 -19.02
CA GLU A 420 11.32 -0.66 -19.16
C GLU A 420 12.68 -0.71 -18.44
N ALA A 421 12.96 -1.83 -17.78
CA ALA A 421 14.19 -2.01 -17.03
C ALA A 421 15.42 -1.86 -17.93
N VAL A 422 16.32 -0.94 -17.56
CA VAL A 422 17.56 -0.66 -18.30
C VAL A 422 18.80 -1.21 -17.58
N PRO A 423 19.85 -1.64 -18.30
CA PRO A 423 21.09 -2.09 -17.68
C PRO A 423 21.79 -0.94 -16.94
N LYS A 424 22.61 -1.24 -15.93
CA LYS A 424 23.37 -0.19 -15.22
C LYS A 424 24.41 0.49 -16.13
N GLY A 425 24.73 1.75 -15.83
CA GLY A 425 25.80 2.51 -16.47
C GLY A 425 25.40 3.21 -17.78
N THR A 426 26.39 3.61 -18.59
CA THR A 426 26.20 4.49 -19.75
C THR A 426 25.20 3.95 -20.79
N ARG A 427 25.15 2.63 -21.01
CA ARG A 427 24.17 2.02 -21.93
C ARG A 427 22.75 2.20 -21.41
N GLY A 428 22.54 2.04 -20.10
CA GLY A 428 21.26 2.28 -19.45
C GLY A 428 20.82 3.73 -19.55
N TYR A 429 21.72 4.67 -19.26
CA TYR A 429 21.40 6.10 -19.35
C TYR A 429 20.95 6.51 -20.76
N ARG A 430 21.57 5.95 -21.80
CA ARG A 430 21.16 6.18 -23.19
C ARG A 430 19.79 5.56 -23.50
N SER A 431 19.56 4.34 -23.04
CA SER A 431 18.28 3.65 -23.22
C SER A 431 17.14 4.39 -22.53
N LEU A 432 17.35 4.83 -21.29
CA LEU A 432 16.35 5.54 -20.50
C LEU A 432 16.00 6.90 -21.12
N ALA A 433 17.01 7.66 -21.59
CA ALA A 433 16.77 8.91 -22.30
C ALA A 433 16.07 8.70 -23.67
N ALA A 434 16.27 7.56 -24.32
CA ALA A 434 15.58 7.22 -25.56
C ALA A 434 14.10 6.88 -25.31
N GLN A 435 13.80 6.05 -24.32
CA GLN A 435 12.43 5.74 -23.92
C GLN A 435 11.66 7.02 -23.55
N VAL A 436 12.27 7.93 -22.78
CA VAL A 436 11.66 9.23 -22.46
C VAL A 436 11.29 10.04 -23.72
N ARG A 437 12.10 10.00 -24.79
CA ARG A 437 11.75 10.62 -26.08
C ARG A 437 10.61 9.91 -26.79
N GLU A 438 10.56 8.58 -26.72
CA GLU A 438 9.50 7.77 -27.33
C GLU A 438 8.14 8.11 -26.71
N HIS A 439 8.12 8.45 -25.42
CA HIS A 439 6.95 9.03 -24.72
C HIS A 439 6.68 10.50 -25.07
N GLY A 440 7.36 11.09 -26.06
CA GLY A 440 7.09 12.43 -26.56
C GLY A 440 7.73 13.57 -25.74
N ALA A 441 8.60 13.26 -24.79
CA ALA A 441 9.31 14.29 -24.02
C ALA A 441 10.47 14.92 -24.82
N GLY A 442 10.72 16.20 -24.58
CA GLY A 442 11.71 16.98 -25.33
C GLY A 442 12.00 18.34 -24.68
N ALA A 443 13.16 18.93 -24.96
CA ALA A 443 13.49 20.27 -24.49
C ALA A 443 13.31 21.29 -25.62
N MET A 444 12.47 22.32 -25.39
CA MET A 444 12.35 23.46 -26.31
C MET A 444 13.61 24.31 -26.28
N TRP A 445 14.03 24.66 -25.06
CA TRP A 445 15.25 25.40 -24.79
C TRP A 445 15.74 25.08 -23.38
N TYR A 446 17.03 25.30 -23.16
CA TYR A 446 17.63 25.21 -21.84
C TYR A 446 18.76 26.23 -21.68
N HIS A 447 19.01 26.63 -20.45
CA HIS A 447 20.09 27.53 -20.10
C HIS A 447 20.83 27.03 -18.86
N ARG A 448 22.16 26.99 -18.92
CA ARG A 448 23.01 26.55 -17.81
C ARG A 448 23.32 27.72 -16.90
N ILE A 449 23.10 27.55 -15.60
CA ILE A 449 23.42 28.54 -14.57
C ILE A 449 24.87 28.36 -14.13
N THR A 450 25.69 29.37 -14.37
CA THR A 450 27.12 29.38 -14.04
C THR A 450 27.44 30.12 -12.75
N ARG A 451 26.52 30.96 -12.26
CA ARG A 451 26.69 31.73 -11.03
C ARG A 451 26.31 30.88 -9.82
N ASN A 452 27.24 30.71 -8.88
CA ASN A 452 27.05 29.98 -7.62
C ASN A 452 26.39 28.59 -7.78
N PRO A 453 26.88 27.71 -8.67
CA PRO A 453 26.22 26.43 -8.97
C PRO A 453 26.11 25.51 -7.75
N SER A 454 27.01 25.64 -6.78
CA SER A 454 26.98 24.91 -5.51
C SER A 454 25.77 25.24 -4.64
N SER A 455 25.10 26.37 -4.86
CA SER A 455 23.89 26.74 -4.10
C SER A 455 22.68 25.86 -4.42
N TYR A 456 22.74 25.07 -5.50
CA TYR A 456 21.62 24.27 -6.02
C TYR A 456 21.85 22.77 -5.94
N ALA A 457 22.96 22.32 -5.36
CA ALA A 457 23.29 20.90 -5.24
C ALA A 457 23.60 20.53 -3.79
N HIS A 458 22.99 19.44 -3.31
CA HIS A 458 23.24 18.89 -1.97
C HIS A 458 23.87 17.51 -2.09
N LYS A 459 25.04 17.34 -1.46
CA LYS A 459 25.84 16.09 -1.46
C LYS A 459 26.15 15.56 -2.88
N MET A 460 26.92 16.33 -3.65
CA MET A 460 27.46 15.86 -4.93
C MET A 460 28.42 14.68 -4.75
N GLN A 461 28.40 13.72 -5.69
CA GLN A 461 29.42 12.68 -5.76
C GLN A 461 30.81 13.29 -5.97
N ARG A 462 31.82 12.67 -5.35
CA ARG A 462 33.21 13.14 -5.44
C ARG A 462 33.66 13.17 -6.90
N GLY A 463 34.11 14.33 -7.36
CA GLY A 463 34.55 14.54 -8.75
C GLY A 463 33.46 15.03 -9.71
N MET A 464 32.21 15.19 -9.26
CA MET A 464 31.15 15.80 -10.09
C MET A 464 31.02 17.29 -9.84
N THR A 465 30.91 18.07 -10.92
CA THR A 465 30.59 19.50 -10.87
C THR A 465 29.09 19.69 -11.04
N ALA A 466 28.45 20.49 -10.17
CA ALA A 466 27.05 20.86 -10.32
C ALA A 466 26.84 21.67 -11.61
N GLN A 467 25.90 21.24 -12.45
CA GLN A 467 25.53 21.92 -13.70
C GLN A 467 24.06 22.32 -13.67
N PRO A 468 23.65 23.24 -12.78
CA PRO A 468 22.27 23.66 -12.68
C PRO A 468 21.79 24.27 -14.00
N TYR A 469 20.52 24.01 -14.34
CA TYR A 469 19.91 24.54 -15.55
C TYR A 469 18.45 24.93 -15.31
N THR A 470 18.01 25.90 -16.10
CA THR A 470 16.59 26.14 -16.40
C THR A 470 16.29 25.58 -17.77
N ALA A 471 15.05 25.17 -17.98
CA ALA A 471 14.59 24.65 -19.27
C ALA A 471 13.10 24.94 -19.44
N LEU A 472 12.65 24.85 -20.68
CA LEU A 472 11.25 24.67 -21.01
C LEU A 472 11.12 23.35 -21.74
N LEU A 473 10.42 22.41 -21.13
CA LEU A 473 10.36 21.03 -21.59
C LEU A 473 8.93 20.55 -21.76
N SER A 474 8.72 19.69 -22.75
CA SER A 474 7.55 18.81 -22.80
C SER A 474 7.92 17.52 -22.06
N ALA A 475 7.04 17.07 -21.18
CA ALA A 475 7.16 15.77 -20.54
C ALA A 475 6.46 14.66 -21.36
N GLY A 476 5.86 15.01 -22.51
CA GLY A 476 5.06 14.08 -23.29
C GLY A 476 3.95 13.45 -22.46
N ASP A 477 3.81 12.13 -22.57
CA ASP A 477 2.80 11.36 -21.85
C ASP A 477 3.27 10.92 -20.45
N LEU A 478 4.48 11.32 -20.01
CA LEU A 478 5.02 10.96 -18.69
C LEU A 478 4.43 11.79 -17.55
N LEU A 479 3.93 13.00 -17.81
CA LEU A 479 3.44 13.90 -16.77
C LEU A 479 2.12 14.54 -17.23
N ALA A 480 1.05 14.25 -16.50
CA ALA A 480 -0.25 14.84 -16.80
C ALA A 480 -0.22 16.37 -16.58
N ASN A 481 -1.06 17.09 -17.32
CA ASN A 481 -1.07 18.56 -17.28
C ASN A 481 -1.33 19.12 -15.87
N THR A 482 -2.04 18.41 -15.01
CA THR A 482 -2.41 18.87 -13.66
C THR A 482 -1.45 18.38 -12.56
N GLU A 483 -0.46 17.56 -12.92
CA GLU A 483 0.32 16.77 -11.97
C GLU A 483 1.58 17.50 -11.47
N LEU A 484 1.92 17.29 -10.20
CA LEU A 484 3.09 17.85 -9.52
C LEU A 484 4.25 16.85 -9.49
N ALA A 485 5.35 17.19 -10.16
CA ALA A 485 6.59 16.41 -10.12
C ALA A 485 7.84 17.28 -9.97
N ALA A 486 8.96 16.65 -9.60
CA ALA A 486 10.27 17.28 -9.53
C ALA A 486 11.33 16.40 -10.19
N VAL A 487 12.33 17.02 -10.84
CA VAL A 487 13.34 16.33 -11.66
C VAL A 487 14.78 16.62 -11.26
N GLY A 488 15.68 15.71 -11.64
CA GLY A 488 17.12 15.84 -11.43
C GLY A 488 17.57 15.47 -10.02
N GLN A 489 18.84 15.71 -9.73
CA GLN A 489 19.49 15.36 -8.46
C GLN A 489 18.89 16.10 -7.26
N SER A 490 18.40 17.31 -7.50
CA SER A 490 17.76 18.16 -6.48
C SER A 490 16.26 17.88 -6.31
N ARG A 491 15.67 16.91 -7.02
CA ARG A 491 14.22 16.64 -6.99
C ARG A 491 13.65 16.35 -5.60
N HIS A 492 14.46 15.80 -4.70
CA HIS A 492 14.04 15.53 -3.33
C HIS A 492 14.17 16.75 -2.42
N LEU A 493 15.01 17.72 -2.75
CA LEU A 493 15.30 18.86 -1.87
C LEU A 493 15.52 20.14 -2.68
N GLY A 494 14.53 21.02 -2.67
CA GLY A 494 14.63 22.45 -2.98
C GLY A 494 15.04 22.84 -4.39
N GLY A 495 15.04 21.91 -5.35
CA GLY A 495 15.18 22.20 -6.77
C GLY A 495 14.49 21.19 -7.67
N GLY A 496 14.38 21.56 -8.94
CA GLY A 496 13.85 20.70 -9.99
C GLY A 496 12.33 20.57 -10.03
N LEU A 497 11.58 21.25 -9.16
CA LEU A 497 10.12 21.21 -9.21
C LEU A 497 9.62 21.74 -10.55
N LEU A 498 8.85 20.92 -11.27
CA LEU A 498 8.28 21.27 -12.56
C LEU A 498 7.07 22.17 -12.36
N VAL A 499 7.20 23.44 -12.75
CA VAL A 499 6.10 24.41 -12.69
C VAL A 499 5.46 24.59 -14.07
N PRO A 500 4.14 24.81 -14.14
CA PRO A 500 3.45 25.05 -15.40
C PRO A 500 3.98 26.27 -16.15
N ALA A 501 4.11 26.11 -17.46
CA ALA A 501 4.39 27.16 -18.42
C ALA A 501 3.47 26.96 -19.63
N ASP A 502 2.31 27.60 -19.59
CA ASP A 502 1.29 27.48 -20.63
C ASP A 502 1.61 28.43 -21.78
N LEU A 503 1.73 27.89 -22.99
CA LEU A 503 1.99 28.63 -24.21
C LEU A 503 0.82 28.45 -25.20
N PRO A 504 0.55 29.42 -26.09
CA PRO A 504 -0.32 29.20 -27.24
C PRO A 504 0.07 27.93 -27.99
N ALA A 505 -0.91 27.10 -28.35
CA ALA A 505 -0.67 25.77 -28.92
C ALA A 505 0.22 25.83 -30.18
N GLU A 506 0.09 26.87 -31.00
CA GLU A 506 0.89 27.08 -32.22
C GLU A 506 2.39 27.24 -31.92
N LEU A 507 2.75 27.92 -30.82
CA LEU A 507 4.15 28.12 -30.42
C LEU A 507 4.77 26.83 -29.86
N ALA A 508 3.96 26.02 -29.17
CA ALA A 508 4.40 24.79 -28.53
C ALA A 508 4.62 23.61 -29.50
N GLN A 509 4.10 23.66 -30.74
CA GLN A 509 4.26 22.60 -31.75
C GLN A 509 5.73 22.31 -32.11
N SER A 510 6.60 23.33 -32.03
CA SER A 510 8.04 23.21 -32.33
C SER A 510 8.81 22.23 -31.43
N VAL A 511 8.27 21.91 -30.25
CA VAL A 511 8.90 21.06 -29.23
C VAL A 511 8.59 19.58 -29.43
N VAL A 512 7.36 19.28 -29.87
CA VAL A 512 6.82 17.91 -29.92
C VAL A 512 7.04 17.26 -31.30
N GLY A 513 7.32 18.08 -32.33
CA GLY A 513 7.53 17.63 -33.71
C GLY A 513 8.92 17.09 -34.04
N ARG A 514 9.88 17.06 -33.11
CA ARG A 514 11.20 16.43 -33.35
C ARG A 514 11.12 14.91 -33.14
N ARG A 515 10.36 14.22 -33.98
CA ARG A 515 10.59 12.77 -34.18
C ARG A 515 11.83 12.61 -35.08
N PRO A 516 12.75 11.67 -34.77
CA PRO A 516 13.95 11.44 -35.56
C PRO A 516 13.67 11.07 -37.01
#